data_AF-A0A6P6CQ61-F1
#
_entry.id   AF-A0A6P6CQ61-F1
#
_cell.length_a   1.000
_cell.length_b   1.000
_cell.length_c   1.000
_cell.angle_alpha   90.00
_cell.angle_beta   90.00
_cell.angle_gamma   90.00
#
_symmetry.space_group_name_H-M   'P 1'
#
loop_
_entity.id
_entity.type
_entity.pdbx_description
1 polymer ?
#
loop_
_entity_poly.entity_id
_entity_poly.type
_entity_poly.pdbx_seq_one_letter_code
_entity_poly.pdbx_strand_id
1 'polypeptide(L)'
;MAVSNIRYGAGVTKEVGMDLQNMGAKNVCLMTDKNLSQLPPVQIVMDSLVTNGINFKVYDNVRVEPTDRSFLEAIEFARKGAFDAYVAVGGGSTMDTCKAANLYASSLHSDFLDYVSAPIGKGKPVSVPLKPLIAGKHCLFACLFVLFCSCQKALGKMQARIFRACVSKAF
;
A
#
# COMPACT_ATOMS: atom_id res chain seq x y z
N MET A 1 -15.53 14.87 -3.16
CA MET A 1 -15.26 13.74 -4.08
C MET A 1 -13.76 13.75 -4.35
N ALA A 2 -13.00 12.73 -3.92
CA ALA A 2 -11.56 12.66 -4.22
C ALA A 2 -11.37 11.72 -5.42
N VAL A 3 -11.11 12.29 -6.59
CA VAL A 3 -10.65 11.53 -7.76
C VAL A 3 -9.19 11.17 -7.51
N SER A 4 -8.84 9.90 -7.78
CA SER A 4 -7.45 9.43 -7.75
C SER A 4 -6.64 10.24 -8.76
N ASN A 5 -5.66 11.02 -8.31
CA ASN A 5 -4.74 11.68 -9.25
C ASN A 5 -3.81 10.61 -9.83
N ILE A 6 -3.72 10.58 -11.16
CA ILE A 6 -2.91 9.63 -11.91
C ILE A 6 -1.83 10.42 -12.62
N ARG A 7 -0.56 10.12 -12.30
CA ARG A 7 0.60 10.69 -12.99
C ARG A 7 1.34 9.59 -13.73
N TYR A 8 1.73 9.88 -14.98
CA TYR A 8 2.53 9.00 -15.83
C TYR A 8 3.57 9.81 -16.58
N GLY A 9 4.72 9.21 -16.86
CA GLY A 9 5.82 9.85 -17.58
C GLY A 9 7.17 9.51 -16.96
N ALA A 10 8.23 9.81 -17.71
CA ALA A 10 9.59 9.68 -17.21
C ALA A 10 9.82 10.68 -16.07
N GLY A 11 10.36 10.18 -14.94
CA GLY A 11 10.72 11.03 -13.81
C GLY A 11 9.61 11.31 -12.79
N VAL A 12 8.36 10.89 -13.04
CA VAL A 12 7.23 11.08 -12.10
C VAL A 12 7.51 10.46 -10.72
N THR A 13 8.27 9.36 -10.67
CA THR A 13 8.70 8.73 -9.41
C THR A 13 9.46 9.68 -8.48
N LYS A 14 10.18 10.66 -9.03
CA LYS A 14 10.95 11.64 -8.25
C LYS A 14 10.05 12.65 -7.52
N GLU A 15 8.80 12.78 -7.97
CA GLU A 15 7.83 13.74 -7.42
C GLU A 15 7.15 13.20 -6.15
N VAL A 16 7.26 11.89 -5.86
CA VAL A 16 6.59 11.23 -4.73
C VAL A 16 6.92 11.88 -3.39
N GLY A 17 8.18 12.24 -3.14
CA GLY A 17 8.60 12.92 -1.93
C GLY A 17 8.00 14.32 -1.80
N MET A 18 7.92 15.07 -2.91
CA MET A 18 7.29 16.40 -2.93
C MET A 18 5.78 16.31 -2.66
N ASP A 19 5.11 15.33 -3.27
CA ASP A 19 3.68 15.07 -3.05
C ASP A 19 3.40 14.73 -1.57
N LEU A 20 4.24 13.92 -0.93
CA LEU A 20 4.10 13.57 0.49
C LEU A 20 4.41 14.74 1.42
N GLN A 21 5.40 15.57 1.07
CA GLN A 21 5.71 16.78 1.82
C GLN A 21 4.54 17.77 1.76
N ASN A 22 3.95 17.96 0.58
CA ASN A 22 2.75 18.79 0.40
C ASN A 22 1.53 18.28 1.18
N MET A 23 1.49 16.97 1.47
CA MET A 23 0.47 16.36 2.32
C MET A 23 0.78 16.44 3.83
N GLY A 24 1.93 17.01 4.21
CA GLY A 24 2.36 17.11 5.59
C GLY A 24 2.77 15.77 6.22
N ALA A 25 3.09 14.77 5.40
CA ALA A 25 3.51 13.46 5.89
C ALA A 25 4.92 13.54 6.50
N LYS A 26 5.07 13.06 7.74
CA LYS A 26 6.36 13.06 8.46
C LYS A 26 6.97 11.68 8.56
N ASN A 27 6.15 10.66 8.79
CA ASN A 27 6.57 9.27 8.95
C ASN A 27 5.87 8.38 7.92
N VAL A 28 6.61 7.84 6.96
CA VAL A 28 6.07 7.14 5.80
C VAL A 28 6.42 5.65 5.80
N CYS A 29 5.44 4.80 5.50
CA CYS A 29 5.65 3.38 5.26
C CYS A 29 5.85 3.13 3.77
N LEU A 30 7.08 2.77 3.36
CA LEU A 30 7.37 2.32 2.00
C LEU A 30 7.26 0.79 1.92
N MET A 31 6.24 0.27 1.25
CA MET A 31 6.04 -1.16 1.02
C MET A 31 6.50 -1.58 -0.38
N THR A 32 7.33 -2.61 -0.43
CA THR A 32 7.83 -3.20 -1.67
C THR A 32 8.02 -4.71 -1.55
N ASP A 33 8.28 -5.39 -2.67
CA ASP A 33 8.66 -6.80 -2.69
C ASP A 33 10.19 -6.91 -2.61
N LYS A 34 10.70 -8.00 -2.03
CA LYS A 34 12.14 -8.21 -1.87
C LYS A 34 12.90 -8.17 -3.19
N ASN A 35 12.32 -8.66 -4.28
CA ASN A 35 12.94 -8.62 -5.61
C ASN A 35 13.01 -7.20 -6.19
N LEU A 36 12.08 -6.32 -5.77
CA LEU A 36 11.98 -4.93 -6.21
C LEU A 36 12.79 -3.97 -5.35
N SER A 37 13.07 -4.33 -4.09
CA SER A 37 13.77 -3.49 -3.11
C SER A 37 15.10 -2.94 -3.62
N GLN A 38 15.83 -3.72 -4.43
CA GLN A 38 17.13 -3.33 -4.99
C GLN A 38 17.05 -2.73 -6.40
N LEU A 39 15.84 -2.58 -6.95
CA LEU A 39 15.67 -2.04 -8.29
C LEU A 39 15.60 -0.51 -8.29
N PRO A 40 16.03 0.14 -9.39
CA PRO A 40 16.06 1.60 -9.50
C PRO A 40 14.75 2.31 -9.13
N PRO A 41 13.54 1.80 -9.43
CA PRO A 41 12.31 2.48 -9.06
C PRO A 41 12.10 2.66 -7.56
N VAL A 42 12.53 1.69 -6.74
CA VAL A 42 12.43 1.81 -5.28
C VAL A 42 13.49 2.79 -4.77
N GLN A 43 14.71 2.71 -5.32
CA GLN A 43 15.79 3.64 -4.97
C GLN A 43 15.40 5.09 -5.26
N ILE A 44 14.82 5.38 -6.43
CA ILE A 44 14.37 6.74 -6.79
C ILE A 44 13.32 7.27 -5.79
N VAL A 45 12.42 6.41 -5.31
CA VAL A 45 11.44 6.81 -4.28
C VAL A 45 12.14 7.09 -2.95
N MET A 46 13.06 6.22 -2.52
CA MET A 46 13.83 6.42 -1.29
C MET A 46 14.63 7.73 -1.35
N ASP A 47 15.33 7.97 -2.47
CA ASP A 47 16.10 9.20 -2.70
C ASP A 47 15.19 10.43 -2.68
N SER A 48 13.99 10.35 -3.27
CA SER A 48 12.99 11.41 -3.25
C SER A 48 12.51 11.70 -1.82
N LEU A 49 12.27 10.68 -1.00
CA LEU A 49 11.88 10.85 0.41
C LEU A 49 12.99 11.52 1.23
N VAL A 50 14.24 11.06 1.07
CA VAL A 50 15.42 11.65 1.74
C VAL A 50 15.60 13.11 1.34
N THR A 51 15.53 13.40 0.03
CA THR A 51 15.71 14.77 -0.51
C THR A 51 14.67 15.74 0.05
N ASN A 52 13.45 15.26 0.33
CA ASN A 52 12.36 16.08 0.89
C ASN A 52 12.33 16.06 2.44
N GLY A 53 13.30 15.42 3.11
CA GLY A 53 13.41 15.39 4.56
C GLY A 53 12.32 14.55 5.25
N ILE A 54 11.75 13.56 4.56
CA ILE A 54 10.68 12.72 5.08
C ILE A 54 11.27 11.49 5.75
N ASN A 55 10.88 11.21 6.99
CA ASN A 55 11.27 9.98 7.66
C ASN A 55 10.45 8.80 7.09
N PHE A 56 11.11 7.69 6.78
CA PHE A 56 10.43 6.52 6.24
C PHE A 56 11.01 5.22 6.79
N LYS A 57 10.17 4.17 6.79
CA LYS A 57 10.61 2.80 7.02
C LYS A 57 10.18 1.94 5.84
N VAL A 58 11.07 1.04 5.44
CA VAL A 58 10.83 0.12 4.33
C VAL A 58 10.32 -1.21 4.87
N TYR A 59 9.26 -1.71 4.25
CA TYR A 59 8.77 -3.08 4.41
C TYR A 59 8.91 -3.79 3.07
N ASP A 60 9.91 -4.66 2.97
CA ASP A 60 10.28 -5.38 1.75
C ASP A 60 9.81 -6.85 1.75
N ASN A 61 9.15 -7.30 2.82
CA ASN A 61 8.71 -8.68 2.99
C ASN A 61 7.30 -8.94 2.39
N VAL A 62 6.88 -8.14 1.41
CA VAL A 62 5.65 -8.43 0.65
C VAL A 62 5.89 -9.68 -0.19
N ARG A 63 4.91 -10.58 -0.23
CA ARG A 63 4.94 -11.80 -1.05
C ARG A 63 4.00 -11.69 -2.24
N VAL A 64 4.39 -12.32 -3.35
CA VAL A 64 3.49 -12.61 -4.47
C VAL A 64 2.50 -13.67 -4.00
N GLU A 65 1.19 -13.37 -4.11
CA GLU A 65 0.10 -14.15 -3.51
C GLU A 65 0.15 -14.17 -1.97
N PRO A 66 -0.19 -13.05 -1.33
CA PRO A 66 -0.07 -12.91 0.12
C PRO A 66 -0.98 -13.91 0.87
N THR A 67 -0.38 -14.61 1.83
CA THR A 67 -1.08 -15.48 2.79
C THR A 67 -1.60 -14.67 3.97
N ASP A 68 -2.55 -15.22 4.75
CA ASP A 68 -3.09 -14.56 5.94
C ASP A 68 -1.98 -14.12 6.91
N ARG A 69 -0.98 -14.97 7.11
CA ARG A 69 0.21 -14.65 7.95
C ARG A 69 0.97 -13.44 7.42
N SER A 70 1.22 -13.39 6.11
CA SER A 70 1.94 -12.25 5.50
C SER A 70 1.16 -10.93 5.60
N PHE A 71 -0.17 -10.98 5.56
CA PHE A 71 -1.00 -9.81 5.83
C PHE A 71 -0.89 -9.38 7.29
N LEU A 72 -1.01 -10.32 8.23
CA LEU A 72 -0.90 -10.02 9.65
C LEU A 72 0.46 -9.40 10.01
N GLU A 73 1.56 -9.91 9.44
CA GLU A 73 2.90 -9.33 9.60
C GLU A 73 2.98 -7.89 9.07
N ALA A 74 2.44 -7.63 7.86
CA ALA A 74 2.42 -6.29 7.28
C ALA A 74 1.54 -5.32 8.09
N ILE A 75 0.41 -5.79 8.61
CA ILE A 75 -0.50 -5.04 9.48
C ILE A 75 0.18 -4.70 10.81
N GLU A 76 0.86 -5.67 11.41
CA GLU A 76 1.58 -5.48 12.67
C GLU A 76 2.71 -4.47 12.50
N PHE A 77 3.46 -4.56 11.39
CA PHE A 77 4.49 -3.57 11.04
C PHE A 77 3.90 -2.16 10.91
N ALA A 78 2.79 -2.02 10.18
CA ALA A 78 2.11 -0.73 10.00
C ALA A 78 1.57 -0.15 11.31
N ARG A 79 1.03 -1.00 12.19
CA ARG A 79 0.56 -0.62 13.53
C ARG A 79 1.70 -0.15 14.44
N LYS A 80 2.79 -0.91 14.53
CA LYS A 80 3.97 -0.57 15.34
C LYS A 80 4.68 0.68 14.85
N GLY A 81 4.70 0.91 13.54
CA GLY A 81 5.40 2.03 12.94
C GLY A 81 4.69 3.37 13.05
N ALA A 82 3.40 3.39 13.41
CA ALA A 82 2.59 4.61 13.55
C ALA A 82 2.79 5.59 12.38
N PHE A 83 2.70 5.09 11.15
CA PHE A 83 2.96 5.87 9.93
C PHE A 83 1.81 6.83 9.61
N ASP A 84 2.11 7.98 9.04
CA ASP A 84 1.15 9.02 8.65
C ASP A 84 0.74 8.90 7.18
N ALA A 85 1.60 8.31 6.35
CA ALA A 85 1.32 8.04 4.94
C ALA A 85 1.95 6.71 4.50
N TYR A 86 1.43 6.18 3.40
CA TYR A 86 1.88 4.92 2.82
C TYR A 86 2.31 5.12 1.37
N VAL A 87 3.38 4.45 0.98
CA VAL A 87 3.85 4.35 -0.40
C VAL A 87 3.98 2.88 -0.73
N ALA A 88 3.39 2.44 -1.84
CA ALA A 88 3.55 1.09 -2.36
C ALA A 88 4.30 1.15 -3.68
N VAL A 89 5.44 0.47 -3.81
CA VAL A 89 6.19 0.38 -5.07
C VAL A 89 6.33 -1.09 -5.43
N GLY A 90 5.63 -1.51 -6.49
CA GLY A 90 5.72 -2.90 -6.95
C GLY A 90 4.54 -3.37 -7.80
N GLY A 91 4.14 -4.63 -7.61
CA GLY A 91 3.05 -5.27 -8.35
C GLY A 91 1.68 -5.07 -7.70
N GLY A 92 0.67 -5.78 -8.22
CA GLY A 92 -0.68 -5.81 -7.64
C GLY A 92 -0.68 -6.25 -6.17
N SER A 93 0.07 -7.31 -5.86
CA SER A 93 0.21 -7.86 -4.50
C SER A 93 0.73 -6.84 -3.49
N THR A 94 1.73 -6.04 -3.87
CA THR A 94 2.29 -4.95 -3.03
C THR A 94 1.26 -3.87 -2.76
N MET A 95 0.55 -3.43 -3.79
CA MET A 95 -0.47 -2.39 -3.63
C MET A 95 -1.63 -2.86 -2.76
N ASP A 96 -2.05 -4.12 -2.89
CA ASP A 96 -3.13 -4.68 -2.07
C ASP A 96 -2.67 -4.92 -0.63
N THR A 97 -1.46 -5.43 -0.41
CA THR A 97 -0.88 -5.56 0.95
C THR A 97 -0.80 -4.22 1.67
N CYS A 98 -0.37 -3.17 0.96
CA CYS A 98 -0.26 -1.82 1.51
C CYS A 98 -1.62 -1.21 1.89
N LYS A 99 -2.66 -1.44 1.06
CA LYS A 99 -4.03 -1.02 1.40
C LYS A 99 -4.57 -1.75 2.64
N ALA A 100 -4.30 -3.04 2.77
CA ALA A 100 -4.72 -3.82 3.94
C ALA A 100 -4.02 -3.27 5.18
N ALA A 101 -2.69 -3.12 5.12
CA ALA A 101 -1.90 -2.58 6.22
C ALA A 101 -2.41 -1.20 6.66
N ASN A 102 -2.69 -0.29 5.72
CA ASN A 102 -3.25 1.03 6.01
C ASN A 102 -4.64 0.95 6.68
N LEU A 103 -5.53 0.09 6.16
CA LEU A 103 -6.86 -0.13 6.73
C LEU A 103 -6.77 -0.59 8.19
N TYR A 104 -6.05 -1.68 8.45
CA TYR A 104 -5.98 -2.27 9.78
C TYR A 104 -5.10 -1.47 10.76
N ALA A 105 -4.18 -0.66 10.26
CA ALA A 105 -3.45 0.30 11.09
C ALA A 105 -4.32 1.51 11.48
N SER A 106 -5.30 1.87 10.66
CA SER A 106 -6.28 2.93 10.96
C SER A 106 -7.42 2.43 11.85
N SER A 107 -7.79 1.15 11.73
CA SER A 107 -8.77 0.48 12.59
C SER A 107 -8.10 -0.40 13.64
N LEU A 108 -7.68 0.20 14.77
CA LEU A 108 -7.00 -0.53 15.85
C LEU A 108 -7.87 -1.60 16.52
N HIS A 109 -9.19 -1.39 16.58
CA HIS A 109 -10.15 -2.26 17.26
C HIS A 109 -10.85 -3.30 16.36
N SER A 110 -10.53 -3.34 15.06
CA SER A 110 -11.13 -4.31 14.14
C SER A 110 -10.29 -5.58 14.06
N ASP A 111 -10.96 -6.73 14.11
CA ASP A 111 -10.34 -8.03 13.81
C ASP A 111 -10.05 -8.19 12.32
N PHE A 112 -9.08 -9.05 11.97
CA PHE A 112 -8.75 -9.34 10.57
C PHE A 112 -9.96 -9.82 9.76
N LEU A 113 -10.88 -10.57 10.37
CA LEU A 113 -12.07 -11.07 9.66
C LEU A 113 -13.20 -10.05 9.54
N ASP A 114 -13.11 -8.88 10.19
CA ASP A 114 -14.18 -7.88 10.16
C ASP A 114 -14.36 -7.28 8.76
N TYR A 115 -13.26 -7.06 8.04
CA TYR A 115 -13.27 -6.52 6.68
C TYR A 115 -13.11 -7.58 5.59
N VAL A 116 -13.04 -8.86 5.94
CA VAL A 116 -13.09 -9.95 4.97
C VAL A 116 -14.56 -10.17 4.57
N SER A 117 -14.83 -10.39 3.27
CA SER A 117 -16.20 -10.62 2.79
C SER A 117 -16.74 -11.97 3.26
N ALA A 118 -18.07 -12.06 3.37
CA ALA A 118 -18.75 -13.35 3.57
C ALA A 118 -18.41 -14.33 2.42
N PRO A 119 -18.32 -15.64 2.67
CA PRO A 119 -18.72 -16.36 3.89
C PRO A 119 -17.64 -16.46 4.99
N ILE A 120 -16.40 -16.02 4.75
CA ILE A 120 -15.29 -16.17 5.72
C ILE A 120 -15.27 -15.05 6.77
N GLY A 121 -15.65 -13.83 6.39
CA GLY A 121 -15.64 -12.66 7.29
C GLY A 121 -16.98 -11.95 7.43
N LYS A 122 -16.98 -10.85 8.19
CA LYS A 122 -18.20 -10.09 8.55
C LYS A 122 -18.58 -9.03 7.50
N GLY A 123 -17.74 -8.78 6.50
CA GLY A 123 -18.00 -7.84 5.40
C GLY A 123 -18.34 -6.42 5.87
N LYS A 124 -17.83 -5.98 7.02
CA LYS A 124 -18.19 -4.69 7.60
C LYS A 124 -17.74 -3.54 6.69
N PRO A 125 -18.56 -2.48 6.55
CA PRO A 125 -18.13 -1.28 5.84
C PRO A 125 -17.00 -0.58 6.60
N VAL A 126 -16.09 0.06 5.85
CA VAL A 126 -14.99 0.84 6.42
C VAL A 126 -15.52 2.19 6.89
N SER A 127 -15.58 2.40 8.21
CA SER A 127 -16.04 3.64 8.84
C SER A 127 -14.93 4.61 9.21
N VAL A 128 -13.66 4.17 9.18
CA VAL A 128 -12.51 4.98 9.58
C VAL A 128 -11.93 5.79 8.41
N PRO A 129 -11.43 7.02 8.67
CA PRO A 129 -10.62 7.73 7.69
C PRO A 129 -9.29 7.00 7.48
N LEU A 130 -8.94 6.76 6.22
CA LEU A 130 -7.69 6.11 5.84
C LEU A 130 -6.58 7.15 5.67
N LYS A 131 -5.35 6.73 5.95
CA LYS A 131 -4.17 7.57 5.72
C LYS A 131 -3.85 7.69 4.22
N PRO A 132 -3.23 8.77 3.76
CA PRO A 132 -2.86 8.95 2.36
C PRO A 132 -1.99 7.79 1.86
N LEU A 133 -2.30 7.29 0.66
CA LEU A 133 -1.59 6.19 0.02
C LEU A 133 -1.23 6.54 -1.43
N ILE A 134 0.06 6.43 -1.73
CA ILE A 134 0.63 6.58 -3.07
C ILE A 134 1.02 5.19 -3.57
N ALA A 135 0.48 4.76 -4.70
CA ALA A 135 0.80 3.45 -5.27
C ALA A 135 1.48 3.59 -6.63
N GLY A 136 2.64 2.97 -6.78
CA GLY A 136 3.48 2.92 -7.97
C GLY A 136 3.54 1.50 -8.55
N LYS A 137 2.96 1.26 -9.72
CA LYS A 137 3.16 -0.04 -10.40
C LYS A 137 4.47 -0.04 -11.19
N HIS A 138 5.41 -0.94 -10.89
CA HIS A 138 6.58 -1.14 -11.75
C HIS A 138 6.14 -1.90 -13.02
N CYS A 139 6.31 -1.27 -14.18
CA CYS A 139 6.31 -1.95 -15.48
C CYS A 139 7.76 -1.98 -16.00
N LEU A 140 8.20 -3.08 -16.61
CA LEU A 140 9.59 -3.30 -17.04
C LEU A 140 10.15 -2.16 -17.93
N PHE A 141 9.26 -1.40 -18.58
CA PHE A 141 9.55 -0.11 -19.20
C PHE A 141 9.18 1.02 -18.24
N ALA A 142 10.17 1.56 -17.52
CA ALA A 142 10.36 2.87 -16.84
C ALA A 142 9.19 3.80 -16.41
N CYS A 143 7.94 3.56 -16.76
CA CYS A 143 6.78 4.34 -16.35
C CYS A 143 6.23 3.78 -15.04
N LEU A 144 6.57 4.44 -13.93
CA LEU A 144 5.87 4.23 -12.67
C LEU A 144 4.51 4.94 -12.76
N PHE A 145 3.44 4.15 -12.62
CA PHE A 145 2.09 4.69 -12.53
C PHE A 145 1.82 5.10 -11.09
N VAL A 146 1.81 6.41 -10.79
CA VAL A 146 1.51 6.91 -9.44
C VAL A 146 0.02 7.13 -9.30
N LEU A 147 -0.63 6.27 -8.52
CA LEU A 147 -2.04 6.34 -8.18
C LEU A 147 -2.20 6.86 -6.75
N PHE A 148 -2.81 8.02 -6.62
CA PHE A 148 -3.27 8.51 -5.32
C PHE A 148 -4.58 7.84 -4.95
N CYS A 149 -4.54 6.91 -3.99
CA CYS A 149 -5.74 6.19 -3.58
C CYS A 149 -6.29 6.76 -2.26
N SER A 150 -7.16 7.76 -2.35
CA SER A 150 -7.96 8.24 -1.19
C SER A 150 -9.25 7.42 -0.99
N CYS A 151 -9.41 6.30 -1.70
CA CYS A 151 -10.73 5.74 -1.98
C CYS A 151 -11.09 4.53 -1.12
N GLN A 152 -11.94 4.75 -0.10
CA GLN A 152 -12.63 3.71 0.67
C GLN A 152 -13.39 2.68 -0.23
N LYS A 153 -13.78 3.03 -1.47
CA LYS A 153 -14.48 2.10 -2.40
C LYS A 153 -13.56 1.05 -3.04
N ALA A 154 -12.24 1.26 -3.09
CA ALA A 154 -11.32 0.30 -3.71
C ALA A 154 -11.15 -0.99 -2.90
N LEU A 155 -11.53 -0.97 -1.62
CA LEU A 155 -11.51 -2.13 -0.72
C LEU A 155 -12.49 -3.23 -1.14
N GLY A 156 -13.65 -2.90 -1.71
CA GLY A 156 -14.62 -3.91 -2.17
C GLY A 156 -14.10 -4.79 -3.33
N LYS A 157 -13.28 -4.25 -4.24
CA LYS A 157 -12.62 -5.05 -5.29
C LYS A 157 -11.38 -5.78 -4.79
N MET A 158 -10.73 -5.25 -3.75
CA MET A 158 -9.58 -5.86 -3.09
C MET A 158 -10.02 -7.13 -2.33
N GLN A 159 -11.16 -7.08 -1.65
CA GLN A 159 -11.80 -8.25 -1.03
C GLN A 159 -11.99 -9.40 -2.05
N ALA A 160 -12.50 -9.10 -3.25
CA ALA A 160 -12.71 -10.10 -4.29
C ALA A 160 -11.41 -10.66 -4.89
N ARG A 161 -10.33 -9.86 -4.99
CA ARG A 161 -9.03 -10.30 -5.55
C ARG A 161 -8.14 -11.02 -4.53
N ILE A 162 -8.09 -10.56 -3.28
CA ILE A 162 -7.43 -11.29 -2.18
C ILE A 162 -8.09 -12.67 -2.05
N PHE A 163 -9.43 -12.73 -2.08
CA PHE A 163 -10.15 -13.99 -2.01
C PHE A 163 -9.86 -14.90 -3.21
N ARG A 164 -9.77 -14.36 -4.44
CA ARG A 164 -9.41 -15.18 -5.62
C ARG A 164 -7.98 -15.75 -5.53
N ALA A 165 -7.04 -15.00 -4.96
CA ALA A 165 -5.67 -15.48 -4.73
C ALA A 165 -5.56 -16.48 -3.57
N CYS A 166 -6.35 -16.31 -2.49
CA CYS A 166 -6.40 -17.24 -1.36
C CYS A 166 -7.15 -18.54 -1.69
N VAL A 167 -8.27 -18.47 -2.43
CA VAL A 167 -9.12 -19.63 -2.75
C VAL A 167 -8.56 -20.48 -3.89
N SER A 168 -7.79 -19.90 -4.82
CA SER A 168 -7.16 -20.68 -5.90
C SER A 168 -6.08 -21.66 -5.43
N LYS A 169 -5.70 -21.65 -4.14
CA LYS A 169 -4.80 -22.64 -3.51
C LYS A 169 -5.50 -23.52 -2.47
N ALA A 170 -6.80 -23.33 -2.26
CA ALA A 170 -7.61 -24.11 -1.34
C ALA A 170 -8.44 -25.22 -2.04
N PHE A 171 -8.26 -25.39 -3.35
CA PHE A 171 -8.81 -26.47 -4.17
C PHE A 171 -7.75 -27.00 -5.14
#